data_AF-A0A645HWZ2-F1
#
_entry.id   AF-A0A645HWZ2-F1
#
_cell.length_a   1.000
_cell.length_b   1.000
_cell.length_c   1.000
_cell.angle_alpha   90.00
_cell.angle_beta   90.00
_cell.angle_gamma   90.00
#
_symmetry.space_group_name_H-M   'P 1'
#
loop_
_entity.id
_entity.type
_entity.pdbx_description
1 polymer ?
#
loop_
_entity_poly.entity_id
_entity_poly.type
_entity_poly.pdbx_seq_one_letter_code
_entity_poly.pdbx_strand_id
1 'polypeptide(L)' 'MTSGLDGVFLPGLPVAVVGTVDREADAFARIACTPLAGVERSTQVLVIGREVLPPPPPPQEPEAPIVRPRGRR' A
#
# COMPACT_ATOMS: atom_id res chain seq x y z
N MET A 1 -6.79 -11.55 7.63
CA MET A 1 -5.95 -10.51 7.00
C MET A 1 -6.82 -9.30 6.71
N THR A 2 -6.24 -8.11 6.47
CA THR A 2 -7.00 -6.93 6.03
C THR A 2 -7.55 -7.14 4.62
N SER A 3 -8.79 -6.69 4.37
CA SER A 3 -9.45 -6.81 3.06
C SER A 3 -9.13 -5.65 2.12
N GLY A 4 -8.84 -4.47 2.67
CA GLY A 4 -8.62 -3.23 1.93
C GLY A 4 -9.89 -2.56 1.37
N LEU A 5 -11.08 -3.00 1.83
CA LEU A 5 -12.38 -2.48 1.36
C LEU A 5 -12.78 -1.14 2.00
N ASP A 6 -12.16 -0.76 3.12
CA ASP A 6 -12.45 0.49 3.84
C ASP A 6 -11.67 1.70 3.33
N GLY A 7 -10.75 1.50 2.38
CA GLY A 7 -9.88 2.56 1.86
C GLY A 7 -8.78 3.00 2.82
N VAL A 8 -8.69 2.41 4.02
CA VAL A 8 -7.70 2.75 5.05
C VAL A 8 -6.53 1.78 4.99
N PHE A 9 -6.80 0.47 5.11
CA PHE A 9 -5.74 -0.53 5.15
C PHE A 9 -5.41 -1.04 3.75
N LEU A 10 -4.13 -1.32 3.49
CA LEU A 10 -3.77 -2.15 2.34
C LEU A 10 -4.28 -3.58 2.54
N PRO A 11 -4.70 -4.30 1.49
CA PRO A 11 -5.10 -5.69 1.61
C PRO A 11 -3.92 -6.59 1.98
N GLY A 12 -4.20 -7.69 2.67
CA GLY A 12 -3.21 -8.75 2.93
C GLY A 12 -2.29 -8.53 4.15
N LEU A 13 -2.56 -7.53 4.99
CA LEU A 13 -1.82 -7.39 6.25
C LEU A 13 -2.31 -8.45 7.27
N PRO A 14 -1.40 -9.15 7.98
CA PRO A 14 -1.77 -10.11 9.00
C PRO A 14 -2.55 -9.44 10.14
N VAL A 15 -3.61 -10.10 10.62
CA VAL A 15 -4.48 -9.58 11.69
C VAL A 15 -4.52 -10.55 12.86
N ALA A 16 -5.07 -11.74 12.64
CA ALA A 16 -5.38 -12.71 13.68
C ALA A 16 -5.53 -14.12 13.10
N VAL A 17 -5.53 -15.12 13.97
CA VAL A 17 -5.91 -16.52 13.67
C VAL A 17 -7.34 -16.76 14.16
N VAL A 18 -8.14 -17.47 13.37
CA VAL A 18 -9.52 -17.83 13.75
C VAL A 18 -9.48 -18.81 14.92
N GLY A 19 -10.19 -18.47 16.00
CA GLY A 19 -10.35 -19.32 17.18
C GLY A 19 -11.67 -20.08 17.15
N THR A 20 -12.79 -19.36 17.13
CA THR A 20 -14.13 -19.95 17.07
C THR A 20 -14.99 -19.31 16.00
N VAL A 21 -15.97 -20.09 15.52
CA VAL A 21 -16.96 -19.66 14.55
C VAL A 21 -18.33 -20.05 15.07
N ASP A 22 -19.12 -19.05 15.47
CA ASP A 22 -20.48 -19.19 15.94
C ASP A 22 -21.47 -18.90 14.80
N ARG A 23 -22.49 -19.75 14.65
CA ARG A 23 -23.49 -19.73 13.56
C ARG A 23 -24.92 -19.93 14.07
N GLU A 24 -25.19 -19.75 15.36
CA GLU A 24 -26.53 -20.00 15.88
C GLU A 24 -27.58 -19.05 15.26
N ALA A 25 -28.46 -19.64 14.43
CA ALA A 25 -29.72 -19.12 13.85
C ALA A 25 -29.71 -17.75 13.11
N ASP A 26 -28.62 -17.00 13.12
CA ASP A 26 -28.51 -15.68 12.49
C ASP A 26 -28.13 -15.76 11.01
N ALA A 27 -28.48 -14.70 10.26
CA ALA A 27 -28.07 -14.54 8.86
C ALA A 27 -26.54 -14.41 8.68
N PHE A 28 -25.79 -14.21 9.78
CA PHE A 28 -24.35 -14.01 9.78
C PHE A 28 -23.66 -14.80 10.89
N ALA A 29 -22.44 -15.25 10.61
CA ALA A 29 -21.58 -15.89 11.61
C ALA A 29 -20.82 -14.84 12.44
N ARG A 30 -20.55 -15.16 13.71
CA ARG A 30 -19.61 -14.41 14.54
C ARG A 30 -18.29 -15.18 14.63
N ILE A 31 -17.17 -14.48 14.38
CA ILE A 31 -15.84 -15.09 14.38
C ILE A 31 -15.03 -14.46 15.52
N ALA A 32 -14.62 -15.28 16.50
CA ALA A 32 -13.65 -14.86 17.50
C ALA A 32 -12.24 -15.24 17.05
N CYS A 33 -11.29 -14.32 17.18
CA CYS A 33 -9.93 -14.48 16.68
C CYS A 33 -8.89 -14.15 17.75
N THR A 34 -7.72 -14.79 17.66
CA THR A 34 -6.53 -14.46 18.46
C THR A 34 -5.61 -13.55 17.66
N PRO A 35 -5.30 -12.32 18.12
CA PRO A 35 -4.42 -11.40 17.41
C PRO A 35 -3.03 -11.99 17.16
N LEU A 36 -2.48 -11.75 15.96
CA LEU A 36 -1.11 -12.15 15.61
C LEU A 36 -0.06 -11.17 16.14
N ALA A 37 -0.41 -9.90 16.24
CA ALA A 37 0.51 -8.86 16.68
C ALA A 37 0.64 -8.85 18.21
N GLY A 38 1.88 -8.91 18.70
CA GLY A 38 2.20 -8.68 20.12
C GLY A 38 2.34 -7.19 20.43
N VAL A 39 1.26 -6.43 20.32
CA VAL A 39 1.25 -4.95 20.42
C VAL A 39 1.87 -4.38 21.70
N GLU A 40 1.80 -5.13 22.81
CA GLU A 40 2.40 -4.73 24.11
C GLU A 40 3.94 -4.91 24.18
N ARG A 41 4.56 -5.52 23.16
CA ARG A 41 5.99 -5.89 23.20
C ARG A 41 6.89 -5.00 22.32
N SER A 42 6.32 -4.03 21.62
CA SER A 42 7.05 -3.22 20.64
C SER A 42 6.73 -1.73 20.79
N THR A 43 7.76 -0.88 20.81
CA THR A 43 7.63 0.59 20.90
C THR A 43 7.74 1.28 19.54
N GLN A 44 8.17 0.55 18.51
CA GLN A 44 8.33 1.05 17.14
C GLN A 44 7.10 0.69 16.30
N VAL A 45 6.74 1.60 15.39
CA VAL A 45 5.60 1.43 14.48
C VAL A 45 6.01 1.71 13.04
N LEU A 46 5.37 1.00 12.10
CA LEU A 46 5.51 1.24 10.66
C LEU A 46 4.18 1.75 10.11
N VAL A 47 4.21 2.94 9.50
CA VAL A 47 3.06 3.50 8.79
C VAL A 47 3.13 3.03 7.34
N ILE A 48 2.10 2.31 6.89
CA ILE A 48 2.01 1.75 5.54
C ILE A 48 0.80 2.40 4.86
N GLY A 49 1.01 2.89 3.64
CA GLY A 49 -0.04 3.54 2.84
C GLY A 49 0.09 3.21 1.36
N ARG A 50 -0.88 3.66 0.57
CA ARG A 50 -0.82 3.54 -0.90
C ARG A 50 0.25 4.49 -1.43
N GLU A 51 1.08 4.00 -2.34
CA GLU A 51 2.01 4.84 -3.07
C GLU A 51 1.22 5.75 -4.02
N VAL A 52 1.33 7.07 -3.80
CA VAL A 52 0.86 8.05 -4.77
C VAL A 52 2.06 8.38 -5.65
N LEU A 53 2.13 7.73 -6.81
CA LEU A 53 3.17 8.06 -7.78
C LEU A 53 2.98 9.51 -8.26
N PRO A 54 4.06 10.31 -8.31
CA PRO A 54 3.98 11.62 -8.94
C PRO A 54 3.60 11.46 -10.42
N PRO A 55 2.91 12.45 -11.02
CA PRO A 55 2.61 12.41 -12.44
C PRO A 55 3.92 12.27 -13.25
N PRO A 56 3.88 11.54 -14.38
CA PRO A 56 5.05 11.41 -15.24
C PRO A 56 5.56 12.80 -15.67
N PRO A 57 6.89 12.97 -15.79
CA PRO A 57 7.45 14.23 -16.27
C PRO A 57 6.91 14.56 -17.68
N PRO A 58 6.78 15.85 -18.02
CA PRO A 58 6.33 16.25 -19.36
C PRO A 58 7.28 15.68 -20.43
N PRO A 59 6.77 15.38 -21.64
CA PRO A 59 7.60 14.94 -22.75
C PRO A 59 8.75 15.93 -23.00
N GLN A 60 9.98 15.44 -23.10
CA GLN A 60 11.11 16.30 -23.48
C GLN A 60 10.94 16.70 -24.95
N GLU A 61 10.91 18.01 -25.22
CA GLU A 61 11.02 18.50 -26.58
C GLU A 61 12.39 18.07 -27.15
N PRO A 62 12.45 17.60 -28.41
CA PRO A 62 13.70 17.16 -29.00
C PRO A 62 14.72 18.30 -28.99
N GLU A 63 15.86 18.06 -28.34
CA GLU A 63 16.93 19.03 -28.24
C GLU A 63 17.44 19.38 -29.64
N ALA A 64 17.28 20.65 -30.02
CA ALA A 64 17.69 21.11 -31.33
C ALA A 64 19.21 20.93 -31.49
N PRO A 65 19.68 20.37 -32.62
CA PRO A 65 21.09 20.11 -32.81
C PRO A 65 21.90 21.41 -32.74
N ILE A 66 22.91 21.44 -31.87
CA ILE A 66 23.80 22.59 -31.69
C ILE A 66 24.69 22.71 -32.93
N VAL A 67 24.34 23.61 -33.85
CA VAL A 67 25.16 23.92 -35.03
C VAL A 67 26.34 24.78 -34.59
N ARG A 68 27.55 24.19 -34.55
CA ARG A 68 28.78 24.95 -34.29
C ARG A 68 29.21 25.65 -35.58
N PRO A 69 29.42 26.98 -35.59
CA PRO A 69 29.90 27.67 -36.77
C PRO A 69 31.34 27.25 -37.08
N ARG A 70 31.57 26.81 -38.32
CA ARG A 70 32.87 26.35 -38.82
C ARG A 70 33.78 27.57 -39.00
N GLY A 71 34.79 27.69 -38.14
CA GLY A 71 35.75 28.79 -38.16
C GLY A 71 36.42 28.97 -39.53
N ARG A 72 36.44 30.22 -40.00
CA ARG A 72 37.06 30.65 -41.27
C ARG A 72 38.58 30.70 -41.08
N ARG A 73 39.32 29.97 -41.92
CA ARG A 73 40.78 30.12 -42.08
C ARG A 73 41.08 31.32 -42.96
#